data_AF-A0A969G4F7-F1
#
_entry.id   AF-A0A969G4F7-F1
#
_cell.length_a   1.000
_cell.length_b   1.000
_cell.length_c   1.000
_cell.angle_alpha   90.00
_cell.angle_beta   90.00
_cell.angle_gamma   90.00
#
_symmetry.space_group_name_H-M   'P 1'
#
loop_
_entity.id
_entity.type
_entity.pdbx_description
1 polymer ?
#
loop_
_entity_poly.entity_id
_entity_poly.type
_entity_poly.pdbx_seq_one_letter_code
_entity_poly.pdbx_strand_id
1 'polypeptide(L)'
;MGGNATAIAQVNSVSQLRDIAPGDWAFSALRNLVERYDCLDGYPNRTYQGNRALTRYEFAAGLNACMEQMERLITTGGSDSNLDPNELASIQKLLQEFEKELVTLGTRVNNLEDNLSQVEARQFSTTTKLEGNVIFAAIGASGNNVDQQVTFGHRTRLNFDASFTGEDNLRVRLQADGLNAPDIGTPQGALAYADTATNNFAVDALVYAFPLGDKTEVAIAANAGASDDFASTINALDGDGNEGALTAFGTRHPIYYQIEDKGIGINHKFSDRVALGLGYMAAEANNPESGNGLFNGSFGSMAQLTLTPTDNLELGFTYLRSYRQSDTGTGSNLSNFGAFTADPNNFVSTTGSVPISSDSYGIQASWQLHDNFILGGWGA
;
A
#
# COMPACT_ATOMS: atom_id res chain seq x y z
N MET A 1 3.82 16.75 54.95
CA MET A 1 5.17 16.17 54.74
C MET A 1 5.37 16.18 53.23
N GLY A 2 5.87 17.27 52.64
CA GLY A 2 7.28 17.66 52.66
C GLY A 2 7.91 17.20 51.34
N GLY A 3 7.72 17.98 50.27
CA GLY A 3 8.22 17.67 48.94
C GLY A 3 9.74 17.80 48.87
N ASN A 4 10.42 16.72 48.51
CA ASN A 4 11.86 16.73 48.24
C ASN A 4 12.09 17.36 46.87
N ALA A 5 12.53 18.63 46.86
CA ALA A 5 13.22 19.19 45.72
C ALA A 5 14.56 18.45 45.57
N THR A 6 14.68 17.63 44.52
CA THR A 6 15.94 17.00 44.13
C THR A 6 16.88 18.10 43.67
N ALA A 7 17.88 18.43 44.49
CA ALA A 7 18.93 19.36 44.11
C ALA A 7 19.67 18.80 42.87
N ILE A 8 19.70 19.59 41.80
CA ILE A 8 20.45 19.27 40.59
C ILE A 8 21.94 19.33 40.97
N ALA A 9 22.69 18.27 40.63
CA ALA A 9 24.08 18.15 41.01
C ALA A 9 24.96 18.83 39.96
N GLN A 10 25.47 20.01 40.32
CA GLN A 10 26.33 20.86 39.50
C GLN A 10 27.53 20.11 38.92
N VAL A 11 27.69 20.16 37.61
CA VAL A 11 28.77 19.50 36.85
C VAL A 11 29.85 20.53 36.50
N ASN A 12 30.97 20.50 37.20
CA ASN A 12 32.00 21.56 37.13
C ASN A 12 33.01 21.39 35.97
N SER A 13 32.85 20.41 35.07
CA SER A 13 33.68 20.25 33.86
C SER A 13 33.01 19.36 32.82
N VAL A 14 33.16 19.70 31.53
CA VAL A 14 32.67 18.90 30.38
C VAL A 14 33.22 17.47 30.40
N SER A 15 34.40 17.26 30.98
CA SER A 15 35.02 15.94 31.17
C SER A 15 34.23 14.99 32.08
N GLN A 16 33.24 15.48 32.80
CA GLN A 16 32.38 14.70 33.70
C GLN A 16 31.11 14.19 33.02
N LEU A 17 30.81 14.65 31.80
CA LEU A 17 29.70 14.15 30.99
C LEU A 17 30.10 12.83 30.34
N ARG A 18 29.29 11.78 30.57
CA ARG A 18 29.62 10.41 30.17
C ARG A 18 29.47 10.13 28.68
N ASP A 19 28.75 11.00 27.97
CA ASP A 19 28.33 10.83 26.58
C ASP A 19 28.99 11.81 25.61
N ILE A 20 30.03 12.54 26.06
CA ILE A 20 30.80 13.45 25.22
C ILE A 20 32.28 13.10 25.30
N ALA A 21 32.85 12.65 24.19
CA ALA A 21 34.27 12.34 24.09
C ALA A 21 35.10 13.60 23.84
N PRO A 22 36.39 13.64 24.24
CA PRO A 22 37.28 14.80 24.00
C PRO A 22 37.47 15.19 22.53
N GLY A 23 37.13 14.30 21.59
CA GLY A 23 37.18 14.54 20.14
C GLY A 23 35.87 15.04 19.53
N ASP A 24 34.78 15.09 20.28
CA ASP A 24 33.48 15.52 19.75
C ASP A 24 33.43 17.03 19.53
N TRP A 25 32.77 17.45 18.44
CA TRP A 25 32.55 18.87 18.16
C TRP A 25 31.83 19.59 19.32
N ALA A 26 30.92 18.87 19.99
CA ALA A 26 30.19 19.34 21.17
C ALA A 26 31.12 19.60 22.36
N PHE A 27 32.22 18.85 22.51
CA PHE A 27 33.18 19.06 23.60
C PHE A 27 33.80 20.46 23.54
N SER A 28 34.20 20.91 22.35
CA SER A 28 34.79 22.25 22.17
C SER A 28 33.76 23.38 22.32
N ALA A 29 32.53 23.16 21.86
CA ALA A 29 31.43 24.11 21.99
C ALA A 29 30.94 24.29 23.45
N LEU A 30 30.89 23.20 24.22
CA LEU A 30 30.39 23.20 25.60
C LEU A 30 31.46 23.61 26.62
N ARG A 31 32.76 23.50 26.28
CA ARG A 31 33.88 23.82 27.19
C ARG A 31 33.78 25.23 27.77
N ASN A 32 33.52 26.24 26.94
CA ASN A 32 33.39 27.62 27.43
C ASN A 32 32.14 27.80 28.31
N LEU A 33 31.04 27.13 27.99
CA LEU A 33 29.77 27.30 28.71
C LEU A 33 29.81 26.63 30.10
N VAL A 34 30.49 25.49 30.23
CA VAL A 34 30.61 24.73 31.50
C VAL A 34 31.77 25.24 32.36
N GLU A 35 32.95 25.46 31.78
CA GLU A 35 34.15 25.77 32.57
C GLU A 35 34.26 27.25 32.93
N ARG A 36 33.62 28.16 32.16
CA ARG A 36 33.71 29.62 32.40
C ARG A 36 32.44 30.23 32.96
N TYR A 37 31.27 29.74 32.55
CA TYR A 37 29.97 30.29 32.95
C TYR A 37 29.14 29.33 33.81
N ASP A 38 29.61 28.08 33.99
CA ASP A 38 28.99 27.06 34.85
C ASP A 38 27.49 26.86 34.55
N CYS A 39 27.13 27.04 33.27
CA CYS A 39 25.76 27.26 32.79
C CYS A 39 25.01 25.98 32.40
N LEU A 40 25.69 24.84 32.46
CA LEU A 40 25.11 23.56 32.07
C LEU A 40 25.11 22.62 33.25
N ASP A 41 23.95 22.53 33.88
CA ASP A 41 23.61 21.38 34.68
C ASP A 41 23.31 20.21 33.73
N GLY A 42 24.20 19.22 33.71
CA GLY A 42 23.90 17.96 33.02
C GLY A 42 22.65 17.31 33.62
N TYR A 43 22.05 16.34 32.91
CA TYR A 43 21.00 15.52 33.51
C TYR A 43 21.54 14.86 34.80
N PRO A 44 20.70 14.52 35.81
CA PRO A 44 21.15 13.96 37.09
C PRO A 44 22.06 12.72 36.99
N ASN A 45 22.01 12.03 35.84
CA ASN A 45 22.85 10.88 35.48
C ASN A 45 24.20 11.27 34.84
N ARG A 46 24.56 12.56 34.80
CA ARG A 46 25.77 13.13 34.18
C ARG A 46 25.89 12.85 32.67
N THR A 47 24.78 13.03 31.95
CA THR A 47 24.73 12.95 30.48
C THR A 47 24.21 14.26 29.88
N TYR A 48 24.49 14.48 28.60
CA TYR A 48 24.01 15.60 27.77
C TYR A 48 22.84 15.20 26.86
N GLN A 49 22.72 13.91 26.51
CA GLN A 49 21.66 13.32 25.66
C GLN A 49 21.55 13.94 24.26
N GLY A 50 22.68 14.28 23.63
CA GLY A 50 22.70 14.94 22.32
C GLY A 50 22.22 14.09 21.13
N ASN A 51 21.86 12.81 21.35
CA ASN A 51 21.38 11.87 20.34
C ASN A 51 19.85 11.84 20.18
N ARG A 52 19.11 12.67 20.93
CA ARG A 52 17.65 12.80 20.79
C ARG A 52 17.23 14.25 20.68
N ALA A 53 16.07 14.48 20.07
CA ALA A 53 15.45 15.80 20.05
C ALA A 53 15.05 16.23 21.46
N LEU A 54 15.36 17.48 21.79
CA LEU A 54 15.05 18.13 23.06
C LEU A 54 13.60 18.65 23.04
N THR A 55 12.86 18.53 24.14
CA THR A 55 11.54 19.15 24.25
C THR A 55 11.63 20.65 24.58
N ARG A 56 10.59 21.43 24.25
CA ARG A 56 10.50 22.87 24.56
C ARG A 56 10.72 23.17 26.04
N TYR A 57 10.22 22.30 26.93
CA TYR A 57 10.35 22.45 28.37
C TYR A 57 11.77 22.18 28.86
N GLU A 58 12.46 21.20 28.27
CA GLU A 58 13.86 20.88 28.62
C GLU A 58 14.80 22.00 28.17
N PHE A 59 14.56 22.61 27.02
CA PHE A 59 15.31 23.79 26.58
C PHE A 59 15.13 24.98 27.52
N ALA A 60 13.87 25.30 27.87
CA ALA A 60 13.56 26.42 28.74
C ALA A 60 14.15 26.25 30.15
N ALA A 61 14.11 25.03 30.69
CA ALA A 61 14.71 24.73 31.99
C ALA A 61 16.23 24.91 31.99
N GLY A 62 16.92 24.42 30.94
CA GLY A 62 18.37 24.59 30.81
C GLY A 62 18.79 26.05 30.63
N LEU A 63 18.03 26.81 29.84
CA LEU A 63 18.28 28.25 29.64
C LEU A 63 18.06 29.04 30.93
N ASN A 64 16.97 28.78 31.66
CA ASN A 64 16.67 29.46 32.92
C ASN A 64 17.76 29.18 33.99
N ALA A 65 18.24 27.93 34.09
CA ALA A 65 19.32 27.58 35.00
C ALA A 65 20.64 28.31 34.67
N CYS A 66 20.98 28.43 33.38
CA CYS A 66 22.14 29.22 32.95
C CYS A 66 21.98 30.71 33.29
N MET A 67 20.79 31.29 33.09
CA MET A 67 20.52 32.68 33.43
C MET A 67 20.67 32.96 34.92
N GLU A 68 20.14 32.08 35.79
CA GLU A 68 20.29 32.20 37.25
C GLU A 68 21.77 32.13 37.69
N GLN A 69 22.58 31.30 37.02
CA GLN A 69 24.00 31.19 37.32
C GLN A 69 24.82 32.38 36.83
N MET A 70 24.48 32.93 35.66
CA MET A 70 25.08 34.18 35.19
C MET A 70 24.72 35.36 36.11
N GLU A 71 23.48 35.45 36.57
CA GLU A 71 23.06 36.47 37.55
C GLU A 71 23.81 36.32 38.89
N ARG A 72 24.05 35.08 39.33
CA ARG A 72 24.94 34.80 40.47
C ARG A 72 26.36 35.28 40.23
N LEU A 73 27.00 34.92 39.11
CA LEU A 73 28.38 35.33 38.83
C LEU A 73 28.53 36.85 38.76
N ILE A 74 27.52 37.56 38.26
CA ILE A 74 27.47 39.03 38.25
C ILE A 74 27.36 39.60 39.68
N THR A 75 26.63 38.93 40.58
CA THR A 75 26.38 39.41 41.95
C THR A 75 27.46 38.98 42.97
N THR A 76 28.11 37.83 42.80
CA THR A 76 29.20 37.35 43.68
C THR A 76 30.61 37.66 43.15
N GLY A 77 30.78 37.85 41.84
CA GLY A 77 32.06 38.26 41.23
C GLY A 77 32.47 39.72 41.49
N GLY A 78 31.57 40.53 42.07
CA GLY A 78 31.79 41.96 42.33
C GLY A 78 32.79 42.31 43.44
N SER A 79 33.64 41.38 43.89
CA SER A 79 34.60 41.63 44.98
C SER A 79 36.05 41.84 44.53
N ASP A 80 36.41 41.54 43.27
CA ASP A 80 37.79 41.73 42.81
C ASP A 80 37.93 41.86 41.29
N SER A 81 37.39 42.94 40.71
CA SER A 81 37.90 43.56 39.48
C SER A 81 37.09 44.81 39.14
N ASN A 82 37.78 45.91 38.84
CA ASN A 82 37.21 47.04 38.11
C ASN A 82 36.60 46.49 36.81
N LEU A 83 35.28 46.30 36.78
CA LEU A 83 34.55 46.12 35.53
C LEU A 83 34.70 47.43 34.74
N ASP A 84 35.43 47.38 33.62
CA ASP A 84 35.55 48.50 32.70
C ASP A 84 34.13 48.89 32.25
N PRO A 85 33.70 50.16 32.38
CA PRO A 85 32.41 50.62 31.86
C PRO A 85 32.14 50.21 30.41
N ASN A 86 33.20 50.00 29.61
CA ASN A 86 33.10 49.52 28.24
C ASN A 86 32.72 48.03 28.12
N GLU A 87 33.11 47.17 29.06
CA GLU A 87 32.72 45.76 29.09
C GLU A 87 31.25 45.60 29.48
N LEU A 88 30.79 46.38 30.45
CA LEU A 88 29.38 46.39 30.86
C LEU A 88 28.47 46.84 29.70
N ALA A 89 28.90 47.87 28.95
CA ALA A 89 28.20 48.33 27.76
C ALA A 89 28.20 47.27 26.63
N SER A 90 29.29 46.50 26.49
CA SER A 90 29.38 45.43 25.50
C SER A 90 28.47 44.24 25.83
N ILE A 91 28.37 43.86 27.10
CA ILE A 91 27.45 42.82 27.58
C ILE A 91 26.00 43.27 27.40
N GLN A 92 25.66 44.52 27.76
CA GLN A 92 24.33 45.08 27.54
C GLN A 92 23.95 45.09 26.06
N LYS A 93 24.90 45.39 25.17
CA LYS A 93 24.69 45.34 23.73
C LYS A 93 24.48 43.92 23.20
N LEU A 94 25.26 42.95 23.67
CA LEU A 94 25.08 41.53 23.34
C LEU A 94 23.73 41.00 23.84
N LEU A 95 23.28 41.39 25.03
CA LEU A 95 21.96 41.03 25.55
C LEU A 95 20.82 41.61 24.69
N GLN A 96 20.91 42.88 24.27
CA GLN A 96 19.95 43.48 23.34
C GLN A 96 19.94 42.82 21.97
N GLU A 97 21.11 42.46 21.44
CA GLU A 97 21.22 41.72 20.18
C GLU A 97 20.63 40.31 20.30
N PHE A 98 20.84 39.65 21.43
CA PHE A 98 20.30 38.31 21.69
C PHE A 98 18.77 38.31 21.88
N GLU A 99 18.20 39.29 22.59
CA GLU A 99 16.75 39.47 22.69
C GLU A 99 16.12 39.66 21.31
N LYS A 100 16.74 40.49 20.46
CA LYS A 100 16.29 40.70 19.07
C LYS A 100 16.37 39.41 18.25
N GLU A 101 17.41 38.61 18.46
CA GLU A 101 17.58 37.34 17.76
C GLU A 101 16.56 36.29 18.24
N LEU A 102 16.22 36.26 19.53
CA LEU A 102 15.17 35.41 20.08
C LEU A 102 13.78 35.74 19.51
N VAL A 103 13.45 37.02 19.37
CA VAL A 103 12.21 37.46 18.71
C VAL A 103 12.19 37.02 17.24
N THR A 104 13.34 37.15 16.55
CA THR A 104 13.49 36.72 15.16
C THR A 104 13.33 35.19 15.04
N LEU A 105 13.94 34.42 15.94
CA LEU A 105 13.82 32.98 15.99
C LEU A 105 12.38 32.54 16.31
N GLY A 106 11.73 33.16 17.29
CA GLY A 106 10.31 32.92 17.61
C GLY A 106 9.40 33.18 16.40
N THR A 107 9.65 34.26 15.67
CA THR A 107 8.94 34.55 14.41
C THR A 107 9.17 33.46 13.35
N ARG A 108 10.41 33.00 13.18
CA ARG A 108 10.74 31.92 12.24
C ARG A 108 10.11 30.59 12.64
N VAL A 109 10.07 30.26 13.93
CA VAL A 109 9.42 29.06 14.46
C VAL A 109 7.91 29.13 14.22
N ASN A 110 7.26 30.25 14.55
CA ASN A 110 5.82 30.42 14.29
C ASN A 110 5.50 30.28 12.79
N ASN A 111 6.30 30.91 11.92
CA ASN A 111 6.13 30.76 10.46
C ASN A 111 6.32 29.31 10.00
N LEU A 112 7.24 28.56 10.60
CA LEU A 112 7.44 27.15 10.30
C LEU A 112 6.27 26.29 10.80
N GLU A 113 5.73 26.57 11.99
CA GLU A 113 4.52 25.91 12.52
C GLU A 113 3.29 26.20 11.64
N ASP A 114 3.11 27.46 11.21
CA ASP A 114 2.04 27.85 10.30
C ASP A 114 2.20 27.20 8.91
N ASN A 115 3.42 27.13 8.39
CA ASN A 115 3.70 26.42 7.13
C ASN A 115 3.46 24.91 7.27
N LEU A 116 3.86 24.31 8.40
CA LEU A 116 3.63 22.88 8.67
C LEU A 116 2.13 22.58 8.74
N SER A 117 1.36 23.36 9.50
CA SER A 117 -0.10 23.20 9.58
C SER A 117 -0.79 23.39 8.23
N GLN A 118 -0.32 24.32 7.40
CA GLN A 118 -0.81 24.49 6.02
C GLN A 118 -0.46 23.31 5.12
N VAL A 119 0.73 22.72 5.26
CA VAL A 119 1.13 21.54 4.49
C VAL A 119 0.32 20.32 4.93
N GLU A 120 0.15 20.10 6.23
CA GLU A 120 -0.68 19.03 6.79
C GLU A 120 -2.14 19.17 6.34
N ALA A 121 -2.70 20.38 6.35
CA ALA A 121 -4.07 20.64 5.89
C ALA A 121 -4.26 20.50 4.38
N ARG A 122 -3.18 20.54 3.58
CA ARG A 122 -3.21 20.43 2.11
C ARG A 122 -2.70 19.08 1.60
N GLN A 123 -2.30 18.16 2.46
CA GLN A 123 -1.97 16.80 2.04
C GLN A 123 -3.27 16.14 1.56
N PHE A 124 -3.29 15.77 0.27
CA PHE A 124 -4.22 14.76 -0.24
C PHE A 124 -4.17 13.54 0.69
N SER A 125 -5.31 12.87 0.89
CA SER A 125 -5.49 11.74 1.82
C SER A 125 -4.17 10.98 2.07
N THR A 126 -3.63 11.07 3.29
CA THR A 126 -2.34 10.43 3.62
C THR A 126 -2.40 8.92 3.50
N THR A 127 -3.61 8.36 3.50
CA THR A 127 -3.88 6.92 3.40
C THR A 127 -4.40 6.51 2.03
N THR A 128 -4.95 7.41 1.21
CA THR A 128 -5.63 7.04 -0.06
C THR A 128 -5.00 7.68 -1.28
N LYS A 129 -4.68 6.86 -2.28
CA LYS A 129 -4.21 7.29 -3.60
C LYS A 129 -5.30 7.08 -4.63
N LEU A 130 -5.49 8.06 -5.51
CA LEU A 130 -6.35 7.95 -6.69
C LEU A 130 -5.48 7.68 -7.92
N GLU A 131 -5.75 6.57 -8.60
CA GLU A 131 -5.18 6.26 -9.91
C GLU A 131 -6.31 6.25 -10.95
N GLY A 132 -6.14 7.03 -12.02
CA GLY A 132 -7.12 7.11 -13.11
C GLY A 132 -6.53 6.60 -14.43
N ASN A 133 -7.27 5.73 -15.11
CA ASN A 133 -6.92 5.21 -16.44
C ASN A 133 -8.10 5.40 -17.41
N VAL A 134 -7.81 5.80 -18.64
CA VAL A 134 -8.80 5.87 -19.72
C VAL A 134 -8.24 5.20 -20.97
N ILE A 135 -8.97 4.22 -21.49
CA ILE A 135 -8.65 3.55 -22.76
C ILE A 135 -9.64 4.02 -23.80
N PHE A 136 -9.15 4.40 -24.99
CA PHE A 136 -9.96 4.60 -26.18
C PHE A 136 -9.62 3.53 -27.19
N ALA A 137 -10.62 2.88 -27.77
CA ALA A 137 -10.38 1.84 -28.76
C ALA A 137 -11.41 1.89 -29.89
N ALA A 138 -10.91 1.66 -31.11
CA ALA A 138 -11.73 1.28 -32.25
C ALA A 138 -11.66 -0.24 -32.39
N ILE A 139 -12.80 -0.91 -32.29
CA ILE A 139 -12.90 -2.38 -32.27
C ILE A 139 -13.70 -2.81 -33.48
N GLY A 140 -13.24 -3.83 -34.19
CA GLY A 140 -13.98 -4.44 -35.29
C GLY A 140 -13.60 -5.89 -35.44
N ALA A 141 -14.51 -6.68 -35.99
CA ALA A 141 -14.30 -8.08 -36.28
C ALA A 141 -14.72 -8.40 -37.71
N SER A 142 -14.18 -9.49 -38.26
CA SER A 142 -14.53 -10.00 -39.58
C SER A 142 -14.60 -11.53 -39.52
N GLY A 143 -15.61 -12.10 -40.17
CA GLY A 143 -15.88 -13.53 -40.11
C GLY A 143 -17.34 -13.87 -40.43
N ASN A 144 -17.62 -15.16 -40.53
CA ASN A 144 -18.99 -15.65 -40.67
C ASN A 144 -19.71 -15.57 -39.32
N ASN A 145 -20.98 -15.13 -39.33
CA ASN A 145 -21.83 -15.03 -38.12
C ASN A 145 -21.27 -14.12 -37.02
N VAL A 146 -20.51 -13.08 -37.39
CA VAL A 146 -20.04 -12.03 -36.47
C VAL A 146 -20.51 -10.69 -37.02
N ASP A 147 -20.88 -9.77 -36.12
CA ASP A 147 -21.23 -8.41 -36.51
C ASP A 147 -19.99 -7.66 -37.02
N GLN A 148 -19.96 -7.41 -38.33
CA GLN A 148 -18.83 -6.77 -39.02
C GLN A 148 -18.94 -5.25 -39.00
N GLN A 149 -19.06 -4.68 -37.81
CA GLN A 149 -19.10 -3.23 -37.60
C GLN A 149 -17.89 -2.78 -36.81
N VAL A 150 -17.35 -1.61 -37.16
CA VAL A 150 -16.33 -0.95 -36.36
C VAL A 150 -17.04 -0.08 -35.33
N THR A 151 -16.79 -0.34 -34.05
CA THR A 151 -17.24 0.48 -32.93
C THR A 151 -16.08 1.34 -32.44
N PHE A 152 -16.38 2.50 -31.86
CA PHE A 152 -15.40 3.33 -31.17
C PHE A 152 -15.99 3.73 -29.84
N GLY A 153 -15.23 3.51 -28.77
CA GLY A 153 -15.68 3.79 -27.42
C GLY A 153 -14.51 4.03 -26.48
N HIS A 154 -14.82 3.99 -25.19
CA HIS A 154 -13.82 4.17 -24.15
C HIS A 154 -14.18 3.39 -22.89
N ARG A 155 -13.17 3.11 -22.07
CA ARG A 155 -13.32 2.65 -20.70
C ARG A 155 -12.62 3.64 -19.78
N THR A 156 -13.29 4.08 -18.73
CA THR A 156 -12.72 4.91 -17.67
C THR A 156 -12.69 4.12 -16.37
N ARG A 157 -11.52 4.00 -15.76
CA ARG A 157 -11.30 3.31 -14.48
C ARG A 157 -10.66 4.28 -13.47
N LEU A 158 -11.25 4.36 -12.28
CA LEU A 158 -10.76 5.15 -11.15
C LEU A 158 -10.54 4.22 -9.96
N ASN A 159 -9.30 3.95 -9.60
CA ASN A 159 -8.93 3.17 -8.42
C ASN A 159 -8.67 4.11 -7.25
N PHE A 160 -9.36 3.88 -6.13
CA PHE A 160 -9.04 4.47 -4.84
C PHE A 160 -8.38 3.38 -3.99
N ASP A 161 -7.06 3.44 -3.89
CA ASP A 161 -6.24 2.49 -3.13
C ASP A 161 -5.90 3.13 -1.77
N ALA A 162 -6.40 2.54 -0.68
CA ALA A 162 -6.22 3.04 0.68
C ALA A 162 -5.40 2.07 1.56
N SER A 163 -4.46 2.58 2.33
CA SER A 163 -3.65 1.80 3.28
C SER A 163 -3.79 2.36 4.70
N PHE A 164 -4.06 1.50 5.68
CA PHE A 164 -4.26 1.87 7.08
C PHE A 164 -3.07 1.51 7.98
N THR A 165 -2.27 0.54 7.56
CA THR A 165 -1.08 0.01 8.25
C THR A 165 0.21 0.29 7.50
N GLY A 166 0.13 0.62 6.21
CA GLY A 166 1.28 0.81 5.31
C GLY A 166 1.63 -0.44 4.50
N GLU A 167 1.09 -1.60 4.86
CA GLU A 167 1.30 -2.89 4.17
C GLU A 167 0.00 -3.49 3.61
N ASP A 168 -1.16 -2.95 4.00
CA ASP A 168 -2.49 -3.31 3.53
C ASP A 168 -2.95 -2.40 2.38
N ASN A 169 -3.89 -2.90 1.57
CA ASN A 169 -4.55 -2.15 0.52
C ASN A 169 -6.06 -2.45 0.46
N LEU A 170 -6.88 -1.43 0.69
CA LEU A 170 -8.29 -1.41 0.34
C LEU A 170 -8.46 -0.73 -1.02
N ARG A 171 -8.84 -1.52 -2.02
CA ARG A 171 -9.16 -1.04 -3.35
C ARG A 171 -10.67 -0.86 -3.51
N VAL A 172 -11.08 0.36 -3.83
CA VAL A 172 -12.40 0.68 -4.36
C VAL A 172 -12.22 1.16 -5.80
N ARG A 173 -12.75 0.39 -6.77
CA ARG A 173 -12.65 0.74 -8.18
C ARG A 173 -14.01 1.21 -8.69
N LEU A 174 -14.05 2.39 -9.29
CA LEU A 174 -15.17 2.86 -10.08
C LEU A 174 -14.84 2.69 -11.56
N GLN A 175 -15.74 2.09 -12.33
CA GLN A 175 -15.55 1.89 -13.77
C GLN A 175 -16.79 2.30 -14.55
N ALA A 176 -16.58 2.97 -15.66
CA ALA A 176 -17.57 3.19 -16.70
C ALA A 176 -17.01 2.64 -18.02
N ASP A 177 -17.70 1.68 -18.61
CA ASP A 177 -17.29 1.03 -19.84
C ASP A 177 -18.27 1.34 -20.97
N GLY A 178 -17.75 1.83 -22.09
CA GLY A 178 -18.46 2.09 -23.34
C GLY A 178 -17.83 1.38 -24.54
N LEU A 179 -16.99 0.37 -24.33
CA LEU A 179 -16.32 -0.44 -25.34
C LEU A 179 -17.12 -1.72 -25.60
N ASN A 180 -18.04 -1.66 -26.58
CA ASN A 180 -18.76 -2.85 -27.01
C ASN A 180 -17.95 -3.61 -28.07
N ALA A 181 -17.41 -4.77 -27.70
CA ALA A 181 -16.68 -5.66 -28.60
C ALA A 181 -17.67 -6.62 -29.32
N PRO A 182 -17.51 -6.87 -30.64
CA PRO A 182 -18.31 -7.88 -31.33
C PRO A 182 -18.18 -9.25 -30.69
N ASP A 183 -19.29 -9.97 -30.51
CA ASP A 183 -19.26 -11.37 -30.08
C ASP A 183 -18.68 -12.23 -31.21
N ILE A 184 -17.51 -12.83 -30.96
CA ILE A 184 -16.82 -13.72 -31.89
C ILE A 184 -17.03 -15.20 -31.56
N GLY A 185 -17.95 -15.51 -30.65
CA GLY A 185 -18.41 -16.87 -30.33
C GLY A 185 -17.45 -17.68 -29.45
N THR A 186 -16.47 -17.01 -28.81
CA THR A 186 -15.51 -17.64 -27.88
C THR A 186 -15.10 -16.65 -26.78
N PRO A 187 -15.18 -17.03 -25.48
CA PRO A 187 -14.77 -16.15 -24.38
C PRO A 187 -13.27 -15.78 -24.42
N GLN A 188 -12.43 -16.69 -24.91
CA GLN A 188 -10.98 -16.46 -25.01
C GLN A 188 -10.59 -15.35 -25.97
N GLY A 189 -11.43 -15.06 -26.96
CA GLY A 189 -11.26 -13.97 -27.89
C GLY A 189 -11.79 -12.63 -27.38
N ALA A 190 -12.50 -12.62 -26.24
CA ALA A 190 -12.96 -11.38 -25.63
C ALA A 190 -11.79 -10.47 -25.33
N LEU A 191 -11.96 -9.17 -25.58
CA LEU A 191 -10.95 -8.18 -25.28
C LEU A 191 -10.91 -7.96 -23.78
N ALA A 192 -9.73 -8.10 -23.16
CA ALA A 192 -9.57 -8.02 -21.70
C ALA A 192 -9.90 -6.64 -21.12
N TYR A 193 -10.03 -5.63 -21.98
CA TYR A 193 -10.29 -4.24 -21.62
C TYR A 193 -11.68 -3.75 -21.99
N ALA A 194 -12.55 -4.62 -22.51
CA ALA A 194 -13.90 -4.31 -22.95
C ALA A 194 -14.91 -5.16 -22.19
N ASP A 195 -16.03 -4.56 -21.83
CA ASP A 195 -17.15 -5.24 -21.16
C ASP A 195 -18.50 -4.67 -21.68
N THR A 196 -19.59 -4.97 -21.00
CA THR A 196 -20.94 -4.55 -21.35
C THR A 196 -21.05 -3.02 -21.30
N ALA A 197 -21.17 -2.41 -22.48
CA ALA A 197 -21.17 -0.97 -22.66
C ALA A 197 -22.44 -0.29 -22.11
N THR A 198 -22.43 0.12 -20.85
CA THR A 198 -23.48 0.97 -20.25
C THR A 198 -23.06 2.44 -20.14
N ASN A 199 -21.75 2.70 -20.18
CA ASN A 199 -21.10 3.98 -19.97
C ASN A 199 -21.53 4.70 -18.67
N ASN A 200 -21.95 3.94 -17.67
CA ASN A 200 -22.32 4.43 -16.34
C ASN A 200 -21.26 4.00 -15.33
N PHE A 201 -20.91 4.88 -14.39
CA PHE A 201 -20.03 4.51 -13.30
C PHE A 201 -20.73 3.56 -12.32
N ALA A 202 -20.09 2.44 -12.04
CA ALA A 202 -20.46 1.50 -10.99
C ALA A 202 -19.23 1.15 -10.14
N VAL A 203 -19.47 0.58 -8.95
CA VAL A 203 -18.40 -0.08 -8.19
C VAL A 203 -18.05 -1.36 -8.90
N ASP A 204 -16.90 -1.36 -9.56
CA ASP A 204 -16.37 -2.47 -10.33
C ASP A 204 -15.68 -3.47 -9.40
N ALA A 205 -14.81 -3.00 -8.51
CA ALA A 205 -14.11 -3.85 -7.54
C ALA A 205 -14.16 -3.27 -6.13
N LEU A 206 -14.31 -4.16 -5.16
CA LEU A 206 -14.21 -3.86 -3.73
C LEU A 206 -13.45 -5.00 -3.04
N VAL A 207 -12.15 -4.79 -2.88
CA VAL A 207 -11.20 -5.81 -2.39
C VAL A 207 -10.33 -5.20 -1.30
N TYR A 208 -10.16 -5.92 -0.20
CA TYR A 208 -9.23 -5.56 0.87
C TYR A 208 -8.19 -6.66 1.07
N ALA A 209 -6.93 -6.32 0.81
CA ALA A 209 -5.79 -7.19 1.01
C ALA A 209 -4.95 -6.71 2.20
N PHE A 210 -4.55 -7.62 3.08
CA PHE A 210 -3.74 -7.29 4.25
C PHE A 210 -2.81 -8.46 4.64
N PRO A 211 -1.63 -8.15 5.20
CA PRO A 211 -0.75 -9.18 5.71
C PRO A 211 -1.29 -9.78 7.02
N LEU A 212 -1.13 -11.09 7.17
CA LEU A 212 -1.31 -11.83 8.41
C LEU A 212 0.05 -12.41 8.83
N GLY A 213 0.85 -11.55 9.47
CA GLY A 213 2.27 -11.80 9.74
C GLY A 213 3.13 -11.74 8.47
N ASP A 214 4.39 -12.13 8.58
CA ASP A 214 5.39 -11.82 7.54
C ASP A 214 5.29 -12.68 6.26
N LYS A 215 4.47 -13.74 6.28
CA LYS A 215 4.46 -14.79 5.24
C LYS A 215 3.10 -15.04 4.60
N THR A 216 2.05 -14.44 5.14
CA THR A 216 0.68 -14.71 4.69
C THR A 216 0.03 -13.41 4.31
N GLU A 217 -0.60 -13.38 3.15
CA GLU A 217 -1.47 -12.29 2.71
C GLU A 217 -2.89 -12.85 2.59
N VAL A 218 -3.87 -12.04 3.01
CA VAL A 218 -5.28 -12.39 2.94
C VAL A 218 -5.98 -11.32 2.11
N ALA A 219 -6.75 -11.73 1.12
CA ALA A 219 -7.61 -10.88 0.31
C ALA A 219 -9.07 -11.22 0.61
N ILE A 220 -9.88 -10.21 0.91
CA ILE A 220 -11.34 -10.35 1.06
C ILE A 220 -11.99 -9.49 -0.01
N ALA A 221 -12.79 -10.13 -0.86
CA ALA A 221 -13.47 -9.50 -1.97
C ALA A 221 -14.98 -9.50 -1.74
N ALA A 222 -15.59 -8.31 -1.80
CA ALA A 222 -17.03 -8.14 -1.79
C ALA A 222 -17.61 -7.93 -3.21
N ASN A 223 -16.75 -7.61 -4.18
CA ASN A 223 -17.08 -7.55 -5.61
C ASN A 223 -15.80 -7.63 -6.46
N ALA A 224 -15.87 -8.30 -7.60
CA ALA A 224 -14.77 -8.49 -8.55
C ALA A 224 -13.45 -8.95 -7.91
N GLY A 225 -13.54 -9.86 -6.94
CA GLY A 225 -12.39 -10.66 -6.54
C GLY A 225 -11.97 -11.59 -7.67
N ALA A 226 -10.69 -11.87 -7.76
CA ALA A 226 -10.14 -12.74 -8.79
C ALA A 226 -8.97 -13.56 -8.23
N SER A 227 -8.54 -14.57 -9.00
CA SER A 227 -7.45 -15.45 -8.58
C SER A 227 -6.13 -14.72 -8.35
N ASP A 228 -5.87 -13.66 -9.11
CA ASP A 228 -4.69 -12.81 -9.02
C ASP A 228 -4.60 -11.99 -7.73
N ASP A 229 -5.70 -11.88 -6.98
CA ASP A 229 -5.68 -11.26 -5.65
C ASP A 229 -4.99 -12.16 -4.60
N PHE A 230 -4.78 -13.45 -4.88
CA PHE A 230 -4.21 -14.40 -3.91
C PHE A 230 -3.32 -15.49 -4.51
N ALA A 231 -3.09 -15.48 -5.82
CA ALA A 231 -2.18 -16.40 -6.51
C ALA A 231 -1.57 -15.72 -7.74
N SER A 232 -0.27 -15.92 -7.98
CA SER A 232 0.38 -15.43 -9.21
C SER A 232 -0.28 -16.06 -10.44
N THR A 233 -0.57 -15.29 -11.48
CA THR A 233 -1.09 -15.84 -12.73
C THR A 233 0.01 -16.45 -13.61
N ILE A 234 1.28 -16.39 -13.16
CA ILE A 234 2.49 -16.91 -13.82
C ILE A 234 2.81 -16.19 -15.15
N ASN A 235 1.82 -15.58 -15.79
CA ASN A 235 1.95 -14.96 -17.11
C ASN A 235 2.36 -13.48 -17.01
N ALA A 236 3.46 -13.14 -17.67
CA ALA A 236 3.96 -11.76 -17.72
C ALA A 236 3.09 -10.80 -18.54
N LEU A 237 2.13 -11.32 -19.33
CA LEU A 237 1.21 -10.52 -20.14
C LEU A 237 -0.13 -10.28 -19.45
N ASP A 238 -0.25 -10.64 -18.18
CA ASP A 238 -1.41 -10.29 -17.38
C ASP A 238 -1.32 -8.83 -16.91
N GLY A 239 -2.38 -8.07 -17.11
CA GLY A 239 -2.43 -6.65 -16.75
C GLY A 239 -3.84 -6.16 -16.45
N ASP A 240 -4.77 -7.06 -16.10
CA ASP A 240 -6.16 -6.74 -15.73
C ASP A 240 -6.86 -5.80 -16.74
N GLY A 241 -6.54 -6.00 -18.03
CA GLY A 241 -7.03 -5.22 -19.15
C GLY A 241 -6.54 -3.77 -19.21
N ASN A 242 -5.65 -3.31 -18.34
CA ASN A 242 -5.01 -1.99 -18.46
C ASN A 242 -3.77 -2.07 -19.38
N GLU A 243 -3.06 -3.17 -19.31
CA GLU A 243 -1.83 -3.45 -20.04
C GLU A 243 -1.69 -4.95 -20.33
N GLY A 244 -0.60 -5.35 -20.97
CA GLY A 244 -0.34 -6.75 -21.32
C GLY A 244 -1.07 -7.19 -22.59
N ALA A 245 -1.58 -8.41 -22.60
CA ALA A 245 -2.27 -8.97 -23.75
C ALA A 245 -3.66 -8.36 -23.97
N LEU A 246 -4.08 -8.29 -25.23
CA LEU A 246 -5.36 -7.68 -25.62
C LEU A 246 -6.57 -8.57 -25.32
N THR A 247 -6.41 -9.89 -25.33
CA THR A 247 -7.52 -10.84 -25.20
C THR A 247 -7.44 -11.62 -23.88
N ALA A 248 -8.59 -12.08 -23.39
CA ALA A 248 -8.69 -12.93 -22.20
C ALA A 248 -7.81 -14.19 -22.31
N PHE A 249 -7.60 -14.73 -23.52
CA PHE A 249 -6.65 -15.82 -23.71
C PHE A 249 -5.21 -15.41 -23.40
N GLY A 250 -4.77 -14.26 -23.89
CA GLY A 250 -3.38 -13.86 -23.78
C GLY A 250 -3.02 -13.35 -22.37
N THR A 251 -3.99 -12.92 -21.58
CA THR A 251 -3.76 -12.35 -20.25
C THR A 251 -3.45 -13.41 -19.22
N ARG A 252 -4.21 -14.51 -19.17
CA ARG A 252 -3.97 -15.57 -18.18
C ARG A 252 -4.61 -16.90 -18.59
N HIS A 253 -4.18 -17.97 -17.94
CA HIS A 253 -4.79 -19.28 -18.15
C HIS A 253 -6.30 -19.22 -17.87
N PRO A 254 -7.17 -19.67 -18.80
CA PRO A 254 -8.61 -19.61 -18.57
C PRO A 254 -9.17 -20.37 -17.37
N ILE A 255 -8.38 -21.27 -16.74
CA ILE A 255 -8.79 -21.96 -15.51
C ILE A 255 -9.13 -20.95 -14.42
N TYR A 256 -8.48 -19.78 -14.40
CA TYR A 256 -8.73 -18.73 -13.43
C TYR A 256 -10.12 -18.11 -13.54
N TYR A 257 -10.74 -18.11 -14.73
CA TYR A 257 -12.11 -17.59 -14.91
C TYR A 257 -13.19 -18.51 -14.36
N GLN A 258 -12.79 -19.66 -13.82
CA GLN A 258 -13.69 -20.55 -13.09
C GLN A 258 -13.83 -20.19 -11.60
N ILE A 259 -13.12 -19.16 -11.15
CA ILE A 259 -13.35 -18.56 -9.85
C ILE A 259 -14.42 -17.48 -9.97
N GLU A 260 -15.36 -17.49 -9.04
CA GLU A 260 -16.36 -16.43 -8.90
C GLU A 260 -15.72 -15.18 -8.24
N ASP A 261 -16.51 -14.20 -7.80
CA ASP A 261 -15.99 -12.85 -7.53
C ASP A 261 -16.12 -12.34 -6.09
N LYS A 262 -16.81 -13.07 -5.18
CA LYS A 262 -17.02 -12.62 -3.79
C LYS A 262 -16.57 -13.69 -2.80
N GLY A 263 -15.62 -13.38 -1.94
CA GLY A 263 -15.13 -14.33 -0.95
C GLY A 263 -13.77 -13.98 -0.38
N ILE A 264 -12.95 -15.01 -0.19
CA ILE A 264 -11.64 -14.89 0.47
C ILE A 264 -10.57 -15.63 -0.32
N GLY A 265 -9.41 -15.00 -0.42
CA GLY A 265 -8.16 -15.57 -0.92
C GLY A 265 -7.07 -15.48 0.15
N ILE A 266 -6.17 -16.46 0.17
CA ILE A 266 -5.02 -16.51 1.06
C ILE A 266 -3.81 -16.92 0.23
N ASN A 267 -2.74 -16.13 0.30
CA ASN A 267 -1.44 -16.47 -0.26
C ASN A 267 -0.45 -16.69 0.87
N HIS A 268 0.10 -17.91 0.97
CA HIS A 268 1.10 -18.23 1.99
C HIS A 268 2.45 -18.58 1.36
N LYS A 269 3.48 -17.80 1.70
CA LYS A 269 4.87 -18.03 1.27
C LYS A 269 5.58 -18.91 2.29
N PHE A 270 5.85 -20.16 1.94
CA PHE A 270 6.67 -21.05 2.78
C PHE A 270 8.15 -20.61 2.76
N SER A 271 8.59 -20.13 1.60
CA SER A 271 9.90 -19.53 1.33
C SER A 271 9.80 -18.56 0.16
N ASP A 272 10.88 -17.88 -0.18
CA ASP A 272 10.94 -17.02 -1.38
C ASP A 272 10.75 -17.81 -2.69
N ARG A 273 10.83 -19.15 -2.63
CA ARG A 273 10.73 -20.05 -3.80
C ARG A 273 9.46 -20.87 -3.89
N VAL A 274 8.63 -20.86 -2.85
CA VAL A 274 7.47 -21.75 -2.72
C VAL A 274 6.33 -21.01 -2.04
N ALA A 275 5.22 -20.85 -2.76
CA ALA A 275 4.00 -20.24 -2.26
C ALA A 275 2.78 -21.11 -2.56
N LEU A 276 1.76 -21.00 -1.71
CA LEU A 276 0.47 -21.64 -1.89
C LEU A 276 -0.64 -20.60 -1.81
N GLY A 277 -1.35 -20.42 -2.92
CA GLY A 277 -2.58 -19.65 -3.00
C GLY A 277 -3.79 -20.55 -2.75
N LEU A 278 -4.71 -20.14 -1.89
CA LEU A 278 -5.97 -20.80 -1.59
C LEU A 278 -7.11 -19.79 -1.71
N GLY A 279 -8.17 -20.13 -2.42
CA GLY A 279 -9.30 -19.23 -2.61
C GLY A 279 -10.64 -19.94 -2.55
N TYR A 280 -11.65 -19.24 -2.05
CA TYR A 280 -13.05 -19.61 -2.16
C TYR A 280 -13.86 -18.34 -2.47
N MET A 281 -14.55 -18.35 -3.59
CA MET A 281 -15.39 -17.25 -4.04
C MET A 281 -16.75 -17.77 -4.50
N ALA A 282 -17.80 -16.98 -4.30
CA ALA A 282 -19.18 -17.26 -4.68
C ALA A 282 -19.75 -16.12 -5.51
N ALA A 283 -20.60 -16.43 -6.50
CA ALA A 283 -21.19 -15.42 -7.38
C ALA A 283 -22.23 -14.55 -6.66
N GLU A 284 -23.23 -15.22 -6.07
CA GLU A 284 -24.42 -14.58 -5.50
C GLU A 284 -24.32 -14.50 -3.97
N ALA A 285 -23.13 -14.15 -3.45
CA ALA A 285 -22.82 -14.20 -2.02
C ALA A 285 -23.72 -13.30 -1.15
N ASN A 286 -24.24 -12.21 -1.72
CA ASN A 286 -25.12 -11.23 -1.06
C ASN A 286 -26.62 -11.56 -1.18
N ASN A 287 -27.01 -12.59 -1.94
CA ASN A 287 -28.41 -12.96 -2.14
C ASN A 287 -28.83 -14.06 -1.13
N PRO A 288 -29.83 -13.82 -0.26
CA PRO A 288 -30.28 -14.78 0.74
C PRO A 288 -31.26 -15.85 0.21
N GLU A 289 -31.64 -15.82 -1.07
CA GLU A 289 -32.55 -16.79 -1.66
C GLU A 289 -31.97 -18.22 -1.66
N SER A 290 -32.86 -19.22 -1.64
CA SER A 290 -32.45 -20.62 -1.64
C SER A 290 -31.66 -20.97 -2.90
N GLY A 291 -30.45 -21.51 -2.72
CA GLY A 291 -29.54 -21.80 -3.83
C GLY A 291 -28.58 -20.68 -4.17
N ASN A 292 -28.55 -19.60 -3.37
CA ASN A 292 -27.60 -18.49 -3.43
C ASN A 292 -26.86 -18.33 -2.08
N GLY A 293 -26.13 -17.23 -1.92
CA GLY A 293 -25.34 -16.93 -0.73
C GLY A 293 -23.96 -17.59 -0.76
N LEU A 294 -23.19 -17.37 0.31
CA LEU A 294 -21.77 -17.70 0.32
C LEU A 294 -21.49 -19.22 0.20
N PHE A 295 -22.37 -20.10 0.68
CA PHE A 295 -22.10 -21.54 0.77
C PHE A 295 -23.16 -22.45 0.14
N ASN A 296 -24.21 -21.88 -0.44
CA ASN A 296 -25.36 -22.64 -0.97
C ASN A 296 -25.63 -22.35 -2.46
N GLY A 297 -24.84 -21.48 -3.08
CA GLY A 297 -24.94 -21.13 -4.50
C GLY A 297 -23.72 -21.50 -5.33
N SER A 298 -23.54 -20.80 -6.46
CA SER A 298 -22.39 -20.98 -7.34
C SER A 298 -21.10 -20.59 -6.60
N PHE A 299 -20.08 -21.42 -6.72
CA PHE A 299 -18.78 -21.13 -6.13
C PHE A 299 -17.64 -21.69 -6.97
N GLY A 300 -16.47 -21.05 -6.84
CA GLY A 300 -15.18 -21.55 -7.27
C GLY A 300 -14.26 -21.64 -6.06
N SER A 301 -13.58 -22.79 -5.92
CA SER A 301 -12.56 -23.02 -4.90
C SER A 301 -11.26 -23.44 -5.56
N MET A 302 -10.16 -22.79 -5.19
CA MET A 302 -8.89 -22.90 -5.90
C MET A 302 -7.75 -23.17 -4.92
N ALA A 303 -6.82 -24.02 -5.33
CA ALA A 303 -5.52 -24.19 -4.71
C ALA A 303 -4.45 -24.12 -5.78
N GLN A 304 -3.42 -23.30 -5.56
CA GLN A 304 -2.30 -23.19 -6.49
C GLN A 304 -0.97 -23.24 -5.76
N LEU A 305 -0.14 -24.20 -6.15
CA LEU A 305 1.26 -24.25 -5.77
C LEU A 305 2.07 -23.46 -6.81
N THR A 306 2.71 -22.38 -6.37
CA THR A 306 3.66 -21.62 -7.18
C THR A 306 5.08 -21.96 -6.74
N LEU A 307 5.92 -22.34 -7.69
CA LEU A 307 7.34 -22.62 -7.50
C LEU A 307 8.18 -21.65 -8.33
N THR A 308 9.20 -21.07 -7.73
CA THR A 308 10.23 -20.27 -8.41
C THR A 308 11.60 -20.90 -8.18
N PRO A 309 11.96 -21.97 -8.93
CA PRO A 309 13.19 -22.71 -8.71
C PRO A 309 14.46 -21.84 -8.87
N THR A 310 14.38 -20.86 -9.76
CA THR A 310 15.40 -19.84 -10.06
C THR A 310 14.71 -18.49 -10.21
N ASP A 311 15.48 -17.40 -10.17
CA ASP A 311 14.94 -16.03 -10.26
C ASP A 311 14.30 -15.71 -11.63
N ASN A 312 14.50 -16.57 -12.63
CA ASN A 312 14.01 -16.40 -13.99
C ASN A 312 12.99 -17.45 -14.43
N LEU A 313 12.61 -18.39 -13.55
CA LEU A 313 11.65 -19.45 -13.86
C LEU A 313 10.56 -19.50 -12.79
N GLU A 314 9.31 -19.37 -13.24
CA GLU A 314 8.13 -19.54 -12.40
C GLU A 314 7.26 -20.68 -12.96
N LEU A 315 6.77 -21.53 -12.06
CA LEU A 315 5.91 -22.67 -12.36
C LEU A 315 4.66 -22.59 -11.49
N GLY A 316 3.50 -22.87 -12.08
CA GLY A 316 2.22 -22.92 -11.37
C GLY A 316 1.55 -24.28 -11.56
N PHE A 317 1.05 -24.86 -10.47
CA PHE A 317 0.19 -26.04 -10.47
C PHE A 317 -1.12 -25.68 -9.79
N THR A 318 -2.19 -25.65 -10.56
CA THR A 318 -3.49 -25.15 -10.13
C THR A 318 -4.48 -26.32 -10.07
N TYR A 319 -5.24 -26.40 -9.00
CA TYR A 319 -6.46 -27.19 -8.92
C TYR A 319 -7.61 -26.23 -8.64
N LEU A 320 -8.70 -26.36 -9.39
CA LEU A 320 -9.89 -25.58 -9.19
C LEU A 320 -11.12 -26.46 -9.25
N ARG A 321 -11.97 -26.33 -8.23
CA ARG A 321 -13.29 -26.94 -8.18
C ARG A 321 -14.36 -25.87 -8.25
N SER A 322 -15.23 -25.96 -9.24
CA SER A 322 -16.39 -25.07 -9.37
C SER A 322 -17.71 -25.85 -9.27
N TYR A 323 -18.75 -25.16 -8.84
CA TYR A 323 -20.10 -25.70 -8.73
C TYR A 323 -21.11 -24.67 -9.21
N ARG A 324 -22.11 -25.11 -9.98
CA ARG A 324 -23.14 -24.30 -10.65
C ARG A 324 -22.61 -23.22 -11.58
N GLN A 325 -21.38 -23.39 -12.04
CA GLN A 325 -20.82 -22.58 -13.11
C GLN A 325 -21.25 -23.15 -14.47
N SER A 326 -21.93 -22.33 -15.28
CA SER A 326 -22.41 -22.74 -16.61
C SER A 326 -21.36 -22.58 -17.71
N ASP A 327 -20.35 -21.74 -17.50
CA ASP A 327 -19.26 -21.51 -18.46
C ASP A 327 -17.92 -21.85 -17.82
N THR A 328 -17.03 -22.47 -18.58
CA THR A 328 -15.66 -22.77 -18.15
C THR A 328 -14.69 -21.64 -18.51
N GLY A 329 -15.18 -20.56 -19.13
CA GLY A 329 -14.36 -19.50 -19.72
C GLY A 329 -13.56 -19.97 -20.93
N THR A 330 -13.88 -21.16 -21.46
CA THR A 330 -13.14 -21.79 -22.55
C THR A 330 -14.00 -22.43 -23.63
N GLY A 331 -13.49 -22.37 -24.85
CA GLY A 331 -14.02 -23.03 -26.03
C GLY A 331 -14.88 -22.09 -26.85
N SER A 332 -15.63 -22.66 -27.79
CA SER A 332 -16.75 -21.93 -28.38
C SER A 332 -17.89 -21.85 -27.37
N ASN A 333 -18.68 -20.78 -27.40
CA ASN A 333 -19.93 -20.68 -26.66
C ASN A 333 -20.84 -21.90 -26.91
N LEU A 334 -20.75 -22.53 -28.08
CA LEU A 334 -21.53 -23.74 -28.42
C LEU A 334 -20.98 -25.04 -27.81
N SER A 335 -19.78 -25.00 -27.25
CA SER A 335 -19.10 -26.16 -26.63
C SER A 335 -19.09 -26.08 -25.11
N ASN A 336 -19.57 -24.99 -24.51
CA ASN A 336 -19.74 -24.88 -23.06
C ASN A 336 -21.01 -25.62 -22.62
N PHE A 337 -21.00 -26.18 -21.41
CA PHE A 337 -22.16 -26.91 -20.89
C PHE A 337 -23.39 -26.01 -20.68
N GLY A 338 -23.16 -24.71 -20.42
CA GLY A 338 -24.20 -23.70 -20.28
C GLY A 338 -25.11 -23.60 -21.51
N ALA A 339 -24.55 -23.57 -22.72
CA ALA A 339 -25.31 -23.50 -23.97
C ALA A 339 -26.18 -24.75 -24.19
N PHE A 340 -25.75 -25.92 -23.74
CA PHE A 340 -26.58 -27.13 -23.79
C PHE A 340 -27.79 -27.07 -22.85
N THR A 341 -27.66 -26.39 -21.71
CA THR A 341 -28.74 -26.26 -20.71
C THR A 341 -29.63 -25.03 -20.90
N ALA A 342 -29.16 -24.01 -21.62
CA ALA A 342 -29.87 -22.75 -21.84
C ALA A 342 -30.80 -22.78 -23.07
N ASP A 343 -30.59 -23.67 -24.03
CA ASP A 343 -31.49 -23.83 -25.18
C ASP A 343 -32.69 -24.74 -24.83
N PRO A 344 -33.91 -24.19 -24.74
CA PRO A 344 -35.12 -24.97 -24.43
C PRO A 344 -35.48 -26.02 -25.49
N ASN A 345 -34.83 -25.99 -26.66
CA ASN A 345 -35.00 -26.99 -27.72
C ASN A 345 -33.95 -28.12 -27.67
N ASN A 346 -32.96 -28.04 -26.77
CA ASN A 346 -31.96 -29.08 -26.56
C ASN A 346 -32.48 -30.17 -25.61
N PHE A 347 -31.80 -31.33 -25.59
CA PHE A 347 -32.23 -32.63 -25.02
C PHE A 347 -32.70 -32.64 -23.54
N VAL A 348 -32.57 -31.54 -22.79
CA VAL A 348 -32.91 -31.42 -21.38
C VAL A 348 -33.97 -30.33 -21.20
N SER A 349 -35.24 -30.70 -21.37
CA SER A 349 -36.38 -29.88 -20.93
C SER A 349 -36.48 -29.92 -19.40
N THR A 350 -35.61 -29.20 -18.72
CA THR A 350 -35.79 -28.91 -17.29
C THR A 350 -36.07 -27.43 -17.12
N THR A 351 -37.19 -27.11 -16.47
CA THR A 351 -37.62 -25.77 -16.10
C THR A 351 -36.73 -25.15 -14.99
N GLY A 352 -35.41 -25.39 -15.04
CA GLY A 352 -34.44 -24.99 -14.04
C GLY A 352 -33.00 -25.27 -14.46
N SER A 353 -32.06 -24.48 -13.92
CA SER A 353 -30.62 -24.64 -14.11
C SER A 353 -30.16 -26.02 -13.60
N VAL A 354 -29.40 -26.75 -14.43
CA VAL A 354 -28.79 -28.02 -14.05
C VAL A 354 -27.48 -27.71 -13.31
N PRO A 355 -27.32 -28.12 -12.04
CA PRO A 355 -26.08 -27.89 -11.34
C PRO A 355 -24.95 -28.71 -11.96
N ILE A 356 -23.91 -28.02 -12.44
CA ILE A 356 -22.69 -28.61 -12.98
C ILE A 356 -21.58 -28.48 -11.94
N SER A 357 -20.77 -29.52 -11.77
CA SER A 357 -19.55 -29.46 -10.97
C SER A 357 -18.35 -29.77 -11.86
N SER A 358 -17.28 -29.00 -11.71
CA SER A 358 -16.03 -29.19 -12.44
C SER A 358 -14.88 -29.39 -11.46
N ASP A 359 -13.95 -30.28 -11.82
CA ASP A 359 -12.64 -30.45 -11.18
C ASP A 359 -11.59 -30.24 -12.27
N SER A 360 -10.96 -29.07 -12.26
CA SER A 360 -9.98 -28.63 -13.27
C SER A 360 -8.57 -28.63 -12.70
N TYR A 361 -7.61 -29.05 -13.52
CA TYR A 361 -6.19 -29.07 -13.18
C TYR A 361 -5.46 -28.22 -14.21
N GLY A 362 -4.47 -27.44 -13.78
CA GLY A 362 -3.70 -26.57 -14.65
C GLY A 362 -2.21 -26.66 -14.34
N ILE A 363 -1.39 -26.64 -15.38
CA ILE A 363 0.05 -26.47 -15.29
C ILE A 363 0.47 -25.25 -16.11
N GLN A 364 1.34 -24.42 -15.53
CA GLN A 364 1.76 -23.15 -16.09
C GLN A 364 3.25 -22.96 -15.89
N ALA A 365 3.90 -22.33 -16.86
CA ALA A 365 5.31 -21.98 -16.75
C ALA A 365 5.57 -20.63 -17.42
N SER A 366 6.49 -19.87 -16.84
CA SER A 366 7.06 -18.65 -17.41
C SER A 366 8.56 -18.64 -17.17
N TRP A 367 9.33 -18.59 -18.25
CA TRP A 367 10.78 -18.66 -18.23
C TRP A 367 11.39 -17.47 -18.97
N GLN A 368 12.01 -16.57 -18.23
CA GLN A 368 12.84 -15.51 -18.79
C GLN A 368 14.21 -16.07 -19.19
N LEU A 369 14.36 -16.37 -20.48
CA LEU A 369 15.61 -16.88 -21.06
C LEU A 369 16.63 -15.77 -21.31
N HIS A 370 16.15 -14.52 -21.47
CA HIS A 370 16.93 -13.30 -21.64
C HIS A 370 16.10 -12.10 -21.18
N ASP A 371 16.73 -10.96 -20.86
CA ASP A 371 16.08 -9.70 -20.47
C ASP A 371 14.90 -9.28 -21.37
N ASN A 372 14.95 -9.59 -22.67
CA ASN A 372 13.94 -9.22 -23.67
C ASN A 372 13.17 -10.43 -24.23
N PHE A 373 13.34 -11.63 -23.65
CA PHE A 373 12.70 -12.85 -24.16
C PHE A 373 12.20 -13.73 -23.02
N ILE A 374 10.87 -13.89 -22.97
CA ILE A 374 10.17 -14.75 -22.03
C ILE A 374 9.45 -15.83 -22.84
N LEU A 375 9.64 -17.09 -22.46
CA LEU A 375 8.88 -18.22 -22.94
C LEU A 375 7.89 -18.64 -21.86
N GLY A 376 6.60 -18.50 -22.13
CA GLY A 376 5.55 -18.92 -21.22
C GLY A 376 4.49 -19.77 -21.92
N GLY A 377 3.72 -20.49 -21.11
CA GLY A 377 2.61 -21.30 -21.61
C GLY A 377 1.90 -22.03 -20.49
N TRP A 378 0.74 -22.57 -20.83
CA TRP A 378 -0.11 -23.30 -19.90
C TRP A 378 -0.87 -24.44 -20.58
N GLY A 379 -1.35 -25.37 -19.78
CA GLY A 379 -2.23 -26.47 -20.19
C GLY A 379 -3.12 -26.92 -19.05
N ALA A 380 -4.31 -27.39 -19.40
CA ALA A 380 -5.30 -27.96 -18.48
C ALA A 380 -5.76 -29.34 -18.95
#